data_AF-A0ABD0RRT4-F1
#
_entry.id   AF-A0ABD0RRT4-F1
#
_cell.length_a   1.000
_cell.length_b   1.000
_cell.length_c   1.000
_cell.angle_alpha   90.00
_cell.angle_beta   90.00
_cell.angle_gamma   90.00
#
_symmetry.space_group_name_H-M   'P 1'
#
loop_
_entity.id
_entity.type
_entity.pdbx_description
1 polymer ?
#
loop_
_entity_poly.entity_id
_entity_poly.type
_entity_poly.pdbx_seq_one_letter_code
_entity_poly.pdbx_strand_id
1 'polypeptide(L)'
;MSYTCISCRVQFSDGGVQRAHYKTDWHRYNLKRKVADMPPVTAENFQERVLAQRAAAEQQSQSGGHGSAYCATCNKKFSTDNAYNNHIQSNKHQQAERKALTAAQETVQRMNEKNLEKGAELDKDAQNEALQKALKDQQRHTPSKATPTEKRVRMRPDKPPRLQWFEQQAKKIAAEEGEEEEEEE
;
A
#
# COMPACT_ATOMS: atom_id res chain seq x y z
N MET A 1 -28.55 42.63 33.92
CA MET A 1 -27.15 42.55 33.47
C MET A 1 -27.06 41.61 32.28
N SER A 2 -26.42 41.99 31.18
CA SER A 2 -26.10 41.08 30.08
C SER A 2 -24.81 40.32 30.39
N TYR A 3 -24.85 38.99 30.35
CA TYR A 3 -23.66 38.15 30.56
C TYR A 3 -22.99 37.89 29.21
N THR A 4 -21.86 38.53 28.94
CA THR A 4 -21.17 38.42 27.64
C THR A 4 -19.68 38.14 27.81
N CYS A 5 -19.07 37.54 26.80
CA CYS A 5 -17.63 37.34 26.72
C CYS A 5 -17.09 38.04 25.46
N ILE A 6 -16.30 39.10 25.65
CA ILE A 6 -15.76 39.92 24.56
C ILE A 6 -14.76 39.12 23.71
N SER A 7 -13.91 38.32 24.35
CA SER A 7 -12.90 37.51 23.66
C SER A 7 -13.50 36.45 22.73
N CYS A 8 -14.72 36.00 23.03
CA CYS A 8 -15.42 34.96 22.26
C CYS A 8 -16.64 35.49 21.49
N ARG A 9 -16.98 36.78 21.64
CA ARG A 9 -18.12 37.47 21.01
C ARG A 9 -19.46 36.74 21.18
N VAL A 10 -19.70 36.21 22.38
CA VAL A 10 -20.96 35.52 22.71
C VAL A 10 -21.66 36.11 23.92
N GLN A 11 -22.98 35.96 23.92
CA GLN A 11 -23.88 36.33 24.99
C GLN A 11 -24.46 35.06 25.63
N PHE A 12 -24.63 35.11 26.95
CA PHE A 12 -25.17 34.03 27.77
C PHE A 12 -26.48 34.46 28.42
N SER A 13 -27.32 33.48 28.70
CA SER A 13 -28.59 33.65 29.42
C SER A 13 -28.38 33.92 30.91
N ASP A 14 -27.33 33.35 31.52
CA ASP A 14 -27.06 33.43 32.95
C ASP A 14 -25.56 33.57 33.27
N GLY A 15 -25.26 34.15 34.44
CA GLY A 15 -23.89 34.32 34.95
C GLY A 15 -23.22 33.03 35.39
N GLY A 16 -23.98 31.97 35.70
CA GLY A 16 -23.45 30.62 35.88
C GLY A 16 -22.86 30.07 34.59
N VAL A 17 -23.56 30.24 33.47
CA VAL A 17 -23.11 29.82 32.13
C VAL A 17 -21.86 30.60 31.71
N GLN A 18 -21.80 31.90 31.99
CA GLN A 18 -20.61 32.72 31.72
C GLN A 18 -19.38 32.22 32.49
N ARG A 19 -19.54 31.88 33.78
CA ARG A 19 -18.44 31.32 34.61
C ARG A 19 -18.00 29.95 34.11
N ALA A 20 -18.94 29.11 33.67
CA ALA A 20 -18.61 27.83 33.05
C ALA A 20 -17.82 28.02 31.74
N HIS A 21 -18.24 28.97 30.90
CA HIS A 21 -17.57 29.29 29.64
C HIS A 21 -16.09 29.63 29.82
N TYR A 22 -15.72 30.45 30.81
CA TYR A 22 -14.32 30.81 31.07
C TYR A 22 -13.41 29.60 31.37
N LYS A 23 -13.98 28.46 31.79
CA LYS A 23 -13.24 27.22 32.06
C LYS A 23 -13.11 26.31 30.83
N THR A 24 -13.87 26.57 29.77
CA THR A 24 -13.86 25.75 28.55
C THR A 24 -12.59 25.96 27.73
N ASP A 25 -12.20 24.94 26.98
CA ASP A 25 -11.05 25.03 26.08
C ASP A 25 -11.30 25.96 24.90
N TRP A 26 -12.56 26.15 24.50
CA TRP A 26 -12.92 27.16 23.49
C TRP A 26 -12.56 28.58 23.93
N HIS A 27 -12.83 28.94 25.19
CA HIS A 27 -12.43 30.24 25.73
C HIS A 27 -10.91 30.41 25.76
N ARG A 28 -10.20 29.38 26.27
CA ARG A 28 -8.72 29.38 26.33
C ARG A 28 -8.09 29.50 24.94
N TYR A 29 -8.66 28.80 23.95
CA TYR A 29 -8.20 28.84 22.57
C TYR A 29 -8.37 30.24 21.97
N ASN A 30 -9.55 30.84 22.11
CA ASN A 30 -9.81 32.21 21.65
C ASN A 30 -8.96 33.26 22.38
N LEU A 31 -8.69 33.06 23.67
CA LEU A 31 -7.79 33.94 24.42
C LEU A 31 -6.36 33.90 23.85
N LYS A 32 -5.82 32.71 23.57
CA LYS A 32 -4.50 32.57 22.91
C LYS A 32 -4.46 33.24 21.54
N ARG A 33 -5.53 33.12 20.75
CA ARG A 33 -5.65 33.79 19.44
C ARG A 33 -5.66 35.31 19.58
N LYS A 34 -6.40 35.83 20.56
CA LYS A 34 -6.44 37.27 20.86
C LYS A 34 -5.06 37.82 21.24
N VAL A 35 -4.28 37.07 22.02
CA VAL A 35 -2.90 37.45 22.39
C VAL A 35 -1.97 37.48 21.17
N ALA A 36 -2.26 36.68 20.14
CA ALA A 36 -1.53 36.66 18.88
C ALA A 36 -2.16 37.57 17.80
N ASP A 37 -2.99 38.54 18.20
CA ASP A 37 -3.71 39.47 17.31
C ASP A 37 -4.53 38.80 16.19
N MET A 38 -4.92 37.54 16.41
CA MET A 38 -5.75 36.79 15.48
C MET A 38 -7.24 36.89 15.83
N PRO A 39 -8.13 36.88 14.81
CA PRO A 39 -9.58 36.92 15.05
C PRO A 39 -10.06 35.69 15.83
N PRO A 40 -11.08 35.86 16.70
CA PRO A 40 -11.65 34.76 17.46
C PRO A 40 -12.43 33.81 16.54
N VAL A 41 -12.43 32.54 16.91
CA VAL A 41 -13.11 31.44 16.21
C VAL A 41 -14.48 31.21 16.84
N THR A 42 -15.49 31.02 15.98
CA THR A 42 -16.86 30.70 16.38
C THR A 42 -16.95 29.35 17.07
N ALA A 43 -18.02 29.11 17.82
CA ALA A 43 -18.21 27.84 18.52
C ALA A 43 -18.28 26.65 17.54
N GLU A 44 -19.00 26.83 16.43
CA GLU A 44 -19.18 25.83 15.37
C GLU A 44 -17.85 25.40 14.75
N ASN A 45 -17.02 26.37 14.34
CA ASN A 45 -15.73 26.06 13.72
C ASN A 45 -14.75 25.43 14.71
N PHE A 46 -14.83 25.79 16.00
CA PHE A 46 -14.05 25.11 17.03
C PHE A 46 -14.50 23.65 17.20
N GLN A 47 -15.81 23.40 17.24
CA GLN A 47 -16.35 22.04 17.33
C GLN A 47 -15.94 21.21 16.11
N GLU A 48 -16.05 21.75 14.90
CA GLU A 48 -15.62 21.09 13.67
C GLU A 48 -14.13 20.68 13.74
N ARG A 49 -13.27 21.59 14.20
CA ARG A 49 -11.83 21.29 14.39
C ARG A 49 -11.59 20.20 15.42
N VAL A 50 -12.33 20.22 16.54
CA VAL A 50 -12.22 19.19 17.57
C VAL A 50 -12.68 17.83 17.04
N LEU A 51 -13.78 17.80 16.28
CA LEU A 51 -14.27 16.58 15.63
C LEU A 51 -13.27 16.04 14.61
N ALA A 52 -12.71 16.91 13.76
CA ALA A 52 -11.69 16.53 12.80
C ALA A 52 -10.42 15.98 13.49
N GLN A 53 -9.98 16.60 14.58
CA GLN A 53 -8.85 16.11 15.37
C GLN A 53 -9.13 14.75 16.02
N ARG A 54 -10.34 14.55 16.55
CA ARG A 54 -10.75 13.25 17.11
C ARG A 54 -10.79 12.18 16.04
N ALA A 55 -11.38 12.48 14.88
CA ALA A 55 -11.45 11.54 13.75
C ALA A 55 -10.06 11.17 13.24
N ALA A 56 -9.13 12.13 13.13
CA ALA A 56 -7.74 11.86 12.76
C ALA A 56 -7.03 10.98 13.79
N ALA A 57 -7.23 11.24 15.08
CA ALA A 57 -6.67 10.42 16.15
C ALA A 57 -7.23 8.98 16.16
N GLU A 58 -8.52 8.83 15.85
CA GLU A 58 -9.19 7.53 15.74
C GLU A 58 -8.76 6.75 14.49
N GLN A 59 -8.59 7.42 13.35
CA GLN A 59 -8.00 6.79 12.16
C GLN A 59 -6.58 6.32 12.44
N GLN A 60 -5.79 7.12 13.16
CA GLN A 60 -4.44 6.74 13.54
C GLN A 60 -4.40 5.59 14.55
N SER A 61 -5.39 5.47 15.44
CA SER A 61 -5.50 4.34 16.36
C SER A 61 -6.04 3.07 15.69
N GLN A 62 -6.93 3.19 14.70
CA GLN A 62 -7.46 2.06 13.94
C GLN A 62 -6.47 1.53 12.90
N SER A 63 -5.65 2.38 12.27
CA SER A 63 -4.55 1.94 11.40
C SER A 63 -3.33 1.44 12.19
N GLY A 64 -3.21 1.83 13.46
CA GLY A 64 -2.21 1.34 14.42
C GLY A 64 -2.63 0.04 15.12
N GLY A 65 -3.46 -0.77 14.46
CA GLY A 65 -3.83 -2.11 14.93
C GLY A 65 -2.56 -2.87 15.26
N HIS A 66 -2.46 -3.28 16.53
CA HIS A 66 -1.36 -3.96 17.21
C HIS A 66 -0.97 -5.29 16.52
N GLY A 67 -0.44 -5.18 15.30
CA GLY A 67 0.27 -6.24 14.61
C GLY A 67 1.68 -6.22 15.16
N SER A 68 2.09 -7.29 15.85
CA SER A 68 3.45 -7.41 16.34
C SER A 68 4.43 -7.27 15.18
N ALA A 69 5.01 -6.10 14.99
CA ALA A 69 5.96 -5.87 13.94
C ALA A 69 7.21 -6.72 14.25
N TYR A 70 7.61 -7.55 13.28
CA TYR A 70 8.68 -8.51 13.43
C TYR A 70 9.85 -8.13 12.52
N CYS A 71 11.04 -8.07 13.10
CA CYS A 71 12.26 -7.86 12.33
C CYS A 71 12.89 -9.20 11.97
N ALA A 72 12.95 -9.52 10.68
CA ALA A 72 13.57 -10.75 10.16
C ALA A 72 15.10 -10.75 10.28
N THR A 73 15.76 -9.58 10.21
CA THR A 73 17.21 -9.47 10.35
C THR A 73 17.68 -9.71 11.79
N CYS A 74 16.84 -9.38 12.78
CA CYS A 74 17.19 -9.46 14.19
C CYS A 74 16.36 -10.49 14.99
N ASN A 75 15.42 -11.17 14.35
CA ASN A 75 14.42 -12.07 14.96
C ASN A 75 13.73 -11.48 16.20
N LYS A 76 13.42 -10.18 16.20
CA LYS A 76 12.77 -9.47 17.32
C LYS A 76 11.33 -9.11 16.98
N LYS A 77 10.42 -9.37 17.92
CA LYS A 77 9.02 -8.94 17.87
C LYS A 77 8.85 -7.69 18.71
N PHE A 78 8.09 -6.72 18.20
CA PHE A 78 7.82 -5.45 18.87
C PHE A 78 6.33 -5.32 19.15
N SER A 79 5.99 -4.76 20.32
CA SER A 79 4.61 -4.56 20.76
C SER A 79 3.96 -3.32 20.18
N THR A 80 4.75 -2.38 19.66
CA THR A 80 4.25 -1.15 19.03
C THR A 80 5.03 -0.87 17.75
N ASP A 81 4.37 -0.30 16.75
CA ASP A 81 5.01 0.15 15.52
C ASP A 81 6.11 1.17 15.79
N ASN A 82 5.93 2.05 16.78
CA ASN A 82 6.95 3.04 17.11
C ASN A 82 8.26 2.39 17.59
N ALA A 83 8.17 1.32 18.40
CA ALA A 83 9.34 0.58 18.85
C ALA A 83 10.04 -0.18 17.69
N TYR A 84 9.26 -0.72 16.75
CA TYR A 84 9.79 -1.34 15.54
C TYR A 84 10.50 -0.32 14.63
N ASN A 85 9.86 0.82 14.37
CA ASN A 85 10.42 1.89 13.56
C ASN A 85 11.75 2.42 14.16
N ASN A 86 11.81 2.58 15.48
CA ASN A 86 13.05 2.96 16.14
C ASN A 86 14.12 1.85 16.04
N HIS A 87 13.71 0.59 16.12
CA HIS A 87 14.61 -0.55 15.95
C HIS A 87 15.25 -0.60 14.56
N ILE A 88 14.46 -0.50 13.48
CA ILE A 88 14.99 -0.55 12.10
C ILE A 88 15.90 0.66 11.82
N GLN A 89 15.65 1.80 12.47
CA GLN A 89 16.52 2.97 12.39
C GLN A 89 17.77 2.87 13.26
N SER A 90 17.87 1.90 14.17
CA SER A 90 19.04 1.77 15.05
C SER A 90 20.30 1.37 14.27
N ASN A 91 21.45 1.94 14.66
CA ASN A 91 22.74 1.61 14.07
C ASN A 91 23.05 0.10 14.09
N LYS A 92 22.59 -0.62 15.12
CA LYS A 92 22.79 -2.07 15.24
C LYS A 92 22.05 -2.85 14.15
N HIS A 93 20.81 -2.48 13.85
CA HIS A 93 20.04 -3.10 12.77
C HIS A 93 20.67 -2.78 11.41
N GLN A 94 20.95 -1.50 11.15
CA GLN A 94 21.55 -1.07 9.89
C GLN A 94 22.95 -1.67 9.66
N GLN A 95 23.73 -1.89 10.72
CA GLN A 95 25.04 -2.53 10.61
C GLN A 95 24.91 -4.03 10.33
N ALA A 96 23.96 -4.71 10.96
CA ALA A 96 23.66 -6.12 10.69
C ALA A 96 23.21 -6.31 9.23
N GLU A 97 22.33 -5.44 8.73
CA GLU A 97 21.89 -5.46 7.33
C GLU A 97 23.04 -5.20 6.37
N ARG A 98 23.83 -4.13 6.58
CA ARG A 98 24.99 -3.83 5.73
C ARG A 98 25.97 -4.98 5.69
N LYS A 99 26.27 -5.61 6.82
CA LYS A 99 27.18 -6.76 6.89
C LYS A 99 26.61 -7.99 6.17
N ALA A 100 25.30 -8.23 6.29
CA ALA A 100 24.64 -9.32 5.56
C ALA A 100 24.70 -9.09 4.05
N LEU A 101 24.48 -7.85 3.60
CA LEU A 101 24.58 -7.47 2.19
C LEU A 101 26.00 -7.62 1.65
N THR A 102 27.02 -7.16 2.36
CA THR A 102 28.41 -7.29 1.90
C THR A 102 28.82 -8.76 1.81
N ALA A 103 28.47 -9.60 2.79
CA ALA A 103 28.78 -11.02 2.76
C ALA A 103 28.06 -11.76 1.62
N ALA A 104 26.83 -11.36 1.29
CA ALA A 104 26.11 -11.86 0.13
C ALA A 104 26.79 -11.43 -1.18
N GLN A 105 27.21 -10.16 -1.28
CA GLN A 105 27.94 -9.64 -2.43
C GLN A 105 29.28 -10.36 -2.64
N GLU A 106 30.08 -10.55 -1.59
CA GLU A 106 31.33 -11.29 -1.64
C GLU A 106 31.11 -12.76 -2.04
N THR A 107 30.02 -13.38 -1.58
CA THR A 107 29.66 -14.74 -1.99
C THR A 107 29.30 -14.81 -3.47
N VAL A 108 28.53 -13.85 -3.98
CA VAL A 108 28.19 -13.75 -5.40
C VAL A 108 29.43 -13.47 -6.24
N GLN A 109 30.31 -12.58 -5.80
CA GLN A 109 31.58 -12.29 -6.48
C GLN A 109 32.45 -13.53 -6.54
N ARG A 110 32.65 -14.23 -5.43
CA ARG A 110 33.40 -15.49 -5.39
C ARG A 110 32.76 -16.58 -6.23
N MET A 111 31.43 -16.63 -6.32
CA MET A 111 30.74 -17.54 -7.25
C MET A 111 31.02 -17.12 -8.70
N ASN A 112 31.00 -15.82 -9.03
CA ASN A 112 31.27 -15.30 -10.36
C ASN A 112 32.74 -15.54 -10.78
N GLU A 113 33.70 -15.30 -9.88
CA GLU A 113 35.13 -15.59 -10.08
C GLU A 113 35.38 -17.08 -10.32
N LYS A 114 34.76 -17.96 -9.53
CA LYS A 114 34.86 -19.41 -9.74
C LYS A 114 34.18 -19.88 -11.03
N ASN A 115 33.19 -19.16 -11.53
CA ASN A 115 32.61 -19.41 -12.85
C ASN A 115 33.57 -18.94 -13.96
N LEU A 116 34.25 -17.81 -13.76
CA LEU A 116 35.25 -17.28 -14.69
C LEU A 116 36.49 -18.18 -14.78
N GLU A 117 37.03 -18.64 -13.65
CA GLU A 117 38.20 -19.55 -13.59
C GLU A 117 37.93 -20.93 -14.18
N LYS A 118 36.68 -21.42 -14.12
CA LYS A 118 36.28 -22.70 -14.72
C LYS A 118 36.03 -22.63 -16.23
N GLY A 119 36.41 -21.52 -16.87
CA GLY A 119 36.36 -21.38 -18.32
C GLY A 119 34.96 -21.16 -18.89
N ALA A 120 34.00 -20.71 -18.08
CA ALA A 120 32.73 -20.20 -18.59
C ALA A 120 32.89 -18.77 -19.14
N GLU A 121 33.88 -18.56 -20.01
CA GLU A 121 33.81 -17.51 -21.03
C GLU A 121 32.97 -18.08 -22.17
N LEU A 122 31.69 -18.28 -21.91
CA LEU A 122 30.75 -18.25 -23.02
C LEU A 122 30.48 -16.78 -23.21
N ASP A 123 30.99 -16.21 -24.30
CA ASP A 123 30.68 -14.86 -24.73
C ASP A 123 29.17 -14.66 -24.60
N LYS A 124 28.78 -14.01 -23.50
CA LYS A 124 27.38 -13.90 -23.07
C LYS A 124 26.58 -13.14 -24.13
N ASP A 125 27.29 -12.33 -24.91
CA ASP A 125 26.76 -11.59 -26.04
C ASP A 125 26.54 -12.50 -27.24
N ALA A 126 27.48 -13.37 -27.65
CA ALA A 126 27.22 -14.38 -28.67
C ALA A 126 26.11 -15.38 -28.28
N GLN A 127 26.00 -15.77 -27.00
CA GLN A 127 24.93 -16.65 -26.54
C GLN A 127 23.56 -15.96 -26.53
N ASN A 128 23.49 -14.71 -26.09
CA ASN A 128 22.26 -13.93 -26.14
C ASN A 128 21.84 -13.61 -27.58
N GLU A 129 22.80 -13.31 -28.46
CA GLU A 129 22.54 -13.10 -29.89
C GLU A 129 22.09 -14.40 -30.56
N ALA A 130 22.72 -15.54 -30.24
CA ALA A 130 22.31 -16.86 -30.73
C ALA A 130 20.91 -17.24 -30.24
N LEU A 131 20.55 -16.94 -28.98
CA LEU A 131 19.21 -17.16 -28.43
C LEU A 131 18.17 -16.27 -29.12
N GLN A 132 18.46 -14.98 -29.33
CA GLN A 132 17.57 -14.08 -30.06
C GLN A 132 17.40 -14.51 -31.52
N LYS A 133 18.48 -14.96 -32.16
CA LYS A 133 18.46 -15.48 -33.53
C LYS A 133 17.65 -16.77 -33.63
N ALA A 134 17.80 -17.69 -32.67
CA ALA A 134 17.02 -18.93 -32.62
C ALA A 134 15.52 -18.67 -32.39
N LEU A 135 15.16 -17.71 -31.54
CA LEU A 135 13.77 -17.26 -31.35
C LEU A 135 13.20 -16.63 -32.63
N LYS A 136 14.01 -15.83 -33.34
CA LYS A 136 13.62 -15.19 -34.60
C LYS A 136 13.47 -16.20 -35.73
N ASP A 137 14.34 -17.20 -35.83
CA ASP A 137 14.19 -18.28 -36.81
C ASP A 137 13.02 -19.21 -36.47
N GLN A 138 12.71 -19.47 -35.19
CA GLN A 138 11.45 -20.13 -34.80
C GLN A 138 10.22 -19.34 -35.24
N GLN A 139 10.25 -18.00 -35.20
CA GLN A 139 9.19 -17.17 -35.76
C GLN A 139 9.13 -17.23 -37.29
N ARG A 140 10.27 -17.34 -37.98
CA ARG A 140 10.35 -17.44 -39.46
C ARG A 140 9.95 -18.82 -39.99
N HIS A 141 10.10 -19.88 -39.20
CA HIS A 141 9.69 -21.25 -39.52
C HIS A 141 8.22 -21.55 -39.18
N THR A 142 7.34 -20.55 -39.17
CA THR A 142 5.90 -20.75 -39.33
C THR A 142 5.53 -20.62 -40.81
N PRO A 143 5.53 -21.72 -41.61
CA PRO A 143 5.14 -21.64 -43.00
C PRO A 143 3.62 -21.47 -43.11
N SER A 144 3.19 -20.26 -43.46
CA SER A 144 1.92 -20.07 -44.17
C SER A 144 2.08 -20.63 -45.58
N LYS A 145 1.79 -21.91 -45.79
CA LYS A 145 1.34 -22.44 -47.09
C LYS A 145 0.83 -23.88 -47.00
N ALA A 146 -0.23 -24.11 -47.77
CA ALA A 146 -1.12 -25.24 -47.80
C ALA A 146 -0.46 -26.62 -48.07
N THR A 147 -1.15 -27.64 -47.53
CA THR A 147 -1.14 -29.12 -47.68
C THR A 147 -0.79 -29.67 -49.08
N PRO A 148 -0.45 -30.99 -49.29
CA PRO A 148 -1.12 -32.13 -48.63
C PRO A 148 -0.32 -33.45 -48.43
N THR A 149 -0.46 -34.08 -47.26
CA THR A 149 -0.84 -35.51 -47.11
C THR A 149 -0.91 -35.93 -45.63
N GLU A 150 -1.75 -36.93 -45.41
CA GLU A 150 -2.32 -37.44 -44.17
C GLU A 150 -1.36 -37.54 -42.97
N LYS A 151 -1.80 -36.99 -41.82
CA LYS A 151 -1.47 -37.48 -40.48
C LYS A 151 -2.49 -36.95 -39.46
N ARG A 152 -3.19 -37.90 -38.86
CA ARG A 152 -4.19 -37.82 -37.78
C ARG A 152 -3.99 -36.60 -36.84
N VAL A 153 -4.85 -35.59 -36.98
CA VAL A 153 -4.83 -34.37 -36.16
C VAL A 153 -5.47 -34.66 -34.81
N ARG A 154 -4.67 -34.61 -33.73
CA ARG A 154 -5.24 -34.31 -32.41
C ARG A 154 -5.52 -32.81 -32.39
N MET A 155 -6.79 -32.43 -32.51
CA MET A 155 -7.23 -31.04 -32.47
C MET A 155 -6.83 -30.44 -31.12
N ARG A 156 -5.93 -29.45 -31.17
CA ARG A 156 -5.67 -28.59 -30.02
C ARG A 156 -6.87 -27.64 -29.91
N PRO A 157 -7.55 -27.56 -28.77
CA PRO A 157 -8.69 -26.66 -28.61
C PRO A 157 -8.27 -25.21 -28.92
N ASP A 158 -9.06 -24.56 -29.76
CA ASP A 158 -8.80 -23.22 -30.29
C ASP A 158 -8.72 -22.16 -29.17
N LYS A 159 -9.53 -22.37 -28.12
CA LYS A 159 -9.52 -21.51 -26.94
C LYS A 159 -8.61 -22.10 -25.86
N PRO A 160 -7.59 -21.35 -25.38
CA PRO A 160 -6.78 -21.80 -24.28
C PRO A 160 -7.67 -22.00 -23.03
N PRO A 161 -7.40 -23.03 -22.20
CA PRO A 161 -8.28 -23.40 -21.08
C PRO A 161 -8.66 -22.25 -20.15
N ARG A 162 -7.77 -21.27 -20.00
CA ARG A 162 -7.99 -20.07 -19.18
C ARG A 162 -9.12 -19.17 -19.71
N LEU A 163 -9.24 -19.04 -21.03
CA LEU A 163 -10.31 -18.27 -21.67
C LEU A 163 -11.66 -18.97 -21.53
N GLN A 164 -11.71 -20.30 -21.65
CA GLN A 164 -12.93 -21.07 -21.43
C GLN A 164 -13.43 -20.95 -19.99
N TRP A 165 -12.51 -20.91 -19.02
CA TRP A 165 -12.86 -20.70 -17.61
C TRP A 165 -13.49 -19.30 -17.38
N PHE A 166 -12.95 -18.26 -18.00
CA PHE A 166 -13.53 -16.91 -17.91
C PHE A 166 -14.89 -16.81 -18.60
N GLU A 167 -15.06 -17.43 -19.78
CA GLU A 167 -16.37 -17.47 -20.47
C GLU A 167 -17.42 -18.21 -19.64
N GLN A 168 -17.04 -19.30 -18.94
CA GLN A 168 -17.95 -20.02 -18.06
C GLN A 168 -18.34 -19.22 -16.82
N GLN A 169 -17.40 -18.46 -16.24
CA GLN A 169 -17.73 -17.56 -15.13
C GLN A 169 -18.66 -16.43 -15.59
N ALA A 170 -18.39 -15.81 -16.73
CA ALA A 170 -19.27 -14.77 -17.27
C ALA A 170 -20.68 -15.31 -17.58
N LYS A 171 -20.79 -16.52 -18.15
CA LYS A 171 -22.10 -17.16 -18.38
C LYS A 171 -22.83 -17.53 -17.10
N LYS A 172 -22.10 -17.93 -16.05
CA LYS A 172 -22.70 -18.29 -14.78
C LYS A 172 -23.23 -17.04 -14.05
N ILE A 173 -22.47 -15.95 -14.08
CA ILE A 173 -22.91 -14.65 -13.57
C ILE A 173 -24.13 -14.15 -14.35
N ALA A 174 -24.13 -14.21 -15.68
CA ALA A 174 -25.27 -13.79 -16.50
C ALA A 174 -26.53 -14.67 -16.33
N ALA A 175 -26.37 -15.93 -15.92
CA ALA A 175 -27.49 -16.82 -15.61
C ALA A 175 -28.05 -16.53 -14.21
N GLU A 176 -27.19 -16.29 -13.22
CA GLU A 176 -27.59 -15.88 -11.87
C GLU A 176 -28.29 -14.49 -11.91
N GLU A 177 -27.80 -13.53 -12.71
CA GLU A 177 -28.45 -12.21 -12.91
C GLU A 177 -29.79 -12.31 -13.67
N GLY A 178 -29.94 -13.29 -14.58
CA GLY A 178 -31.20 -13.49 -15.32
C GLY A 178 -32.27 -14.26 -14.56
N GLU A 179 -31.87 -15.17 -13.65
CA GLU A 179 -32.80 -15.90 -12.77
C GLU A 179 -33.32 -15.00 -11.63
N GLU A 180 -32.53 -14.03 -11.15
CA GLU A 180 -32.98 -13.02 -10.18
C GLU A 180 -34.01 -12.03 -10.77
N GLU A 181 -33.97 -11.74 -12.08
CA GLU A 181 -34.96 -10.89 -12.76
C GLU A 181 -36.30 -11.61 -13.06
N GLU A 182 -36.31 -12.94 -13.20
CA GLU A 182 -37.55 -13.73 -13.42
C GLU A 182 -38.30 -14.07 -12.10
N GLU A 183 -37.66 -14.03 -10.93
CA GLU A 183 -38.33 -14.23 -9.63
C GLU A 183 -38.99 -12.96 -9.05
N GLU A 184 -38.72 -11.76 -9.60
CA GLU A 184 -39.34 -10.49 -9.17
C GLU A 184 -40.56 -10.04 -10.02
N GLU A 185 -41.05 -10.85 -10.98
CA GLU A 185 -42.31 -10.61 -11.75
C GLU A 185 -43.52 -11.44 -11.26
#